data_AF-A0A1H8XYY0-F1
#
_entry.id   AF-A0A1H8XYY0-F1
#
_cell.length_a   1.000
_cell.length_b   1.000
_cell.length_c   1.000
_cell.angle_alpha   90.00
_cell.angle_beta   90.00
_cell.angle_gamma   90.00
#
_symmetry.space_group_name_H-M   'P 1'
#
loop_
_entity.id
_entity.type
_entity.pdbx_description
1 polymer ?
#
loop_
_entity_poly.entity_id
_entity_poly.type
_entity_poly.pdbx_seq_one_letter_code
_entity_poly.pdbx_strand_id
1 'polypeptide(L)'
;MIRILSLLLLCVLAAACSPGGDKPKEAASAQASGSYERGPNNGRLLRDGDFALEVTIYETNAPPHYRLYAYRDGKPVAPADVAATIKLSRLDGEVNQFTFRPEGNYLVGSGEVTEPHSFDVAVTAEHAGKKSTWSYESYEGRVSIPAGIAKDAGIKTESAGPAVIRDVVRLMGTVVLDADRHAAVRARFPGIVRSVNVQQGERVRRGQTLAIVEGNDSMRTYPITAPFDGVVLARNTNVGDVAEAGALFELADPSYVWIDLRAIGTDAEALQPGQPVRIRSATGKTEASGKIQRLLPVAGSGQSVIARVSIPNPEGRWRPGMTVAAEVTVGTRKVSLAVKESGLQRFRDFTVVFAQVGETYEVRMLELGERDGEYAEVTNGLKPGTNYVAEQSFLIRQDIEKSGASHDH
;
A
#
# COMPACT_ATOMS: atom_id res chain seq x y z
N MET A 1 -34.44 -0.31 54.83
CA MET A 1 -35.20 -1.32 55.61
C MET A 1 -35.62 -2.41 54.62
N ILE A 2 -35.39 -3.72 54.70
CA ILE A 2 -34.88 -4.70 55.68
C ILE A 2 -34.46 -5.91 54.80
N ARG A 3 -33.16 -6.26 54.70
CA ARG A 3 -32.51 -7.53 55.10
C ARG A 3 -33.34 -8.84 55.06
N ILE A 4 -32.73 -9.90 54.53
CA ILE A 4 -32.66 -11.33 54.97
C ILE A 4 -32.35 -12.20 53.73
N LEU A 5 -31.56 -13.27 53.70
CA LEU A 5 -30.54 -13.89 54.56
C LEU A 5 -30.05 -15.13 53.76
N SER A 6 -28.74 -15.25 53.64
CA SER A 6 -27.86 -16.44 53.60
C SER A 6 -28.33 -17.82 53.11
N LEU A 7 -27.48 -18.49 52.29
CA LEU A 7 -27.09 -19.88 52.58
C LEU A 7 -25.63 -20.17 52.17
N LEU A 8 -24.87 -20.65 53.16
CA LEU A 8 -23.53 -21.23 53.08
C LEU A 8 -23.53 -22.53 52.25
N LEU A 9 -22.41 -22.81 51.55
CA LEU A 9 -21.82 -24.15 51.60
C LEU A 9 -20.29 -24.06 51.61
N LEU A 10 -19.73 -24.56 52.71
CA LEU A 10 -18.32 -24.70 53.04
C LEU A 10 -17.96 -26.18 52.83
N CYS A 11 -16.89 -26.49 52.10
CA CYS A 11 -16.16 -27.75 52.25
C CYS A 11 -14.67 -27.50 52.06
N VAL A 12 -13.90 -28.04 53.01
CA VAL A 12 -12.47 -27.81 53.28
C VAL A 12 -11.73 -29.14 53.13
N LEU A 13 -10.39 -29.04 52.98
CA LEU A 13 -9.31 -30.07 53.00
C LEU A 13 -8.98 -30.73 51.64
N ALA A 14 -7.73 -30.90 51.23
CA ALA A 14 -6.46 -30.90 51.96
C ALA A 14 -5.28 -30.42 51.09
N ALA A 15 -4.28 -29.84 51.76
CA ALA A 15 -2.96 -29.53 51.23
C ALA A 15 -2.02 -30.74 51.38
N ALA A 16 -1.14 -30.95 50.40
CA ALA A 16 0.14 -31.64 50.56
C ALA A 16 1.18 -31.06 49.57
N CYS A 17 2.31 -30.61 50.10
CA CYS A 17 3.55 -30.16 49.44
C CYS A 17 4.22 -31.34 48.68
N SER A 18 5.17 -31.26 47.74
CA SER A 18 6.20 -30.31 47.26
C SER A 18 6.82 -30.90 45.94
N PRO A 19 7.99 -30.49 45.42
CA PRO A 19 8.21 -29.54 44.33
C PRO A 19 8.81 -30.15 43.03
N GLY A 20 8.66 -29.48 41.90
CA GLY A 20 9.36 -29.85 40.66
C GLY A 20 9.15 -28.78 39.58
N GLY A 21 10.23 -28.17 39.13
CA GLY A 21 10.21 -27.00 38.25
C GLY A 21 9.78 -27.28 36.82
N ASP A 22 9.40 -26.22 36.11
CA ASP A 22 10.05 -25.87 34.84
C ASP A 22 9.74 -24.43 34.44
N LYS A 23 10.76 -23.76 33.91
CA LYS A 23 10.70 -22.41 33.33
C LYS A 23 9.97 -22.46 31.98
N PRO A 24 9.41 -21.34 31.48
CA PRO A 24 8.74 -21.31 30.19
C PRO A 24 9.73 -21.59 29.05
N LYS A 25 9.35 -22.51 28.15
CA LYS A 25 10.13 -22.84 26.94
C LYS A 25 10.24 -21.63 26.02
N GLU A 26 11.49 -21.32 25.71
CA GLU A 26 12.00 -20.37 24.73
C GLU A 26 11.50 -20.69 23.31
N ALA A 27 11.29 -19.64 22.52
CA ALA A 27 10.76 -19.71 21.16
C ALA A 27 11.68 -20.52 20.22
N ALA A 28 11.06 -21.40 19.44
CA ALA A 28 11.74 -22.21 18.43
C ALA A 28 12.16 -21.32 17.24
N SER A 29 13.46 -21.29 16.95
CA SER A 29 14.03 -20.72 15.73
C SER A 29 13.76 -21.61 14.51
N ALA A 30 13.64 -20.98 13.35
CA ALA A 30 13.23 -21.56 12.08
C ALA A 30 14.07 -22.79 11.66
N GLN A 31 13.40 -23.90 11.38
CA GLN A 31 14.02 -25.12 10.87
C GLN A 31 13.95 -25.13 9.33
N ALA A 32 15.05 -24.81 8.65
CA ALA A 32 15.16 -25.02 7.21
C ALA A 32 15.48 -26.51 6.90
N SER A 33 14.62 -27.18 6.12
CA SER A 33 14.64 -28.61 5.84
C SER A 33 14.86 -28.94 4.36
N GLY A 34 15.91 -29.73 4.12
CA GLY A 34 15.98 -30.76 3.08
C GLY A 34 16.36 -32.07 3.77
N SER A 35 16.20 -33.23 3.13
CA SER A 35 16.61 -34.52 3.71
C SER A 35 18.13 -34.65 3.73
N TYR A 36 18.77 -34.11 4.78
CA TYR A 36 20.20 -34.26 5.03
C TYR A 36 20.44 -34.91 6.39
N GLU A 37 21.56 -35.63 6.50
CA GLU A 37 21.98 -36.23 7.77
C GLU A 37 22.19 -35.11 8.80
N ARG A 38 21.58 -35.23 9.98
CA ARG A 38 21.76 -34.28 11.08
C ARG A 38 22.84 -34.76 12.06
N GLY A 39 23.69 -33.83 12.48
CA GLY A 39 24.68 -34.08 13.51
C GLY A 39 24.15 -33.92 14.94
N PRO A 40 25.00 -34.12 15.96
CA PRO A 40 24.64 -33.98 17.36
C PRO A 40 24.12 -32.59 17.77
N ASN A 41 24.45 -31.54 17.02
CA ASN A 41 24.00 -30.16 17.26
C ASN A 41 22.83 -29.76 16.34
N ASN A 42 22.13 -30.74 15.77
CA ASN A 42 20.98 -30.57 14.89
C ASN A 42 21.27 -29.81 13.58
N GLY A 43 22.54 -29.63 13.24
CA GLY A 43 23.02 -29.03 12.00
C GLY A 43 23.16 -30.05 10.88
N ARG A 44 23.46 -29.58 9.67
CA ARG A 44 23.70 -30.43 8.49
C ARG A 44 25.06 -31.09 8.60
N LEU A 45 25.11 -32.41 8.62
CA LEU A 45 26.33 -33.19 8.68
C LEU A 45 26.87 -33.49 7.27
N LEU A 46 28.09 -33.04 7.00
CA LEU A 46 28.80 -33.22 5.74
C LEU A 46 29.94 -34.22 5.96
N ARG A 47 29.96 -35.34 5.23
CA ARG A 47 30.96 -36.42 5.42
C ARG A 47 31.93 -36.52 4.25
N ASP A 48 33.20 -36.79 4.56
CA ASP A 48 34.25 -37.18 3.60
C ASP A 48 35.13 -38.26 4.25
N GLY A 49 34.74 -39.52 4.05
CA GLY A 49 35.38 -40.67 4.67
C GLY A 49 35.20 -40.68 6.19
N ASP A 50 36.33 -40.65 6.92
CA ASP A 50 36.40 -40.61 8.38
C ASP A 50 36.17 -39.23 8.97
N PHE A 51 36.28 -38.16 8.16
CA PHE A 51 36.06 -36.78 8.57
C PHE A 51 34.62 -36.35 8.31
N ALA A 52 34.04 -35.59 9.25
CA ALA A 52 32.75 -34.96 9.08
C ALA A 52 32.74 -33.53 9.64
N LEU A 53 31.94 -32.67 9.02
CA LEU A 53 31.72 -31.30 9.44
C LEU A 53 30.21 -31.05 9.56
N GLU A 54 29.75 -30.73 10.76
CA GLU A 54 28.39 -30.30 11.01
C GLU A 54 28.29 -28.79 10.86
N VAL A 55 27.40 -28.31 9.99
CA VAL A 55 27.12 -26.90 9.74
C VAL A 55 25.79 -26.51 10.36
N THR A 56 25.79 -25.52 11.25
CA THR A 56 24.56 -24.99 11.85
C THR A 56 24.52 -23.46 11.74
N ILE A 57 23.31 -22.89 11.68
CA ILE A 57 23.07 -21.45 11.78
C ILE A 57 22.50 -21.22 13.18
N TYR A 58 23.14 -20.32 13.94
CA TYR A 58 22.77 -20.02 15.31
C TYR A 58 22.22 -18.59 15.41
N GLU A 59 21.01 -18.46 15.98
CA GLU A 59 20.23 -17.21 16.00
C GLU A 59 19.78 -16.79 17.41
N THR A 60 20.12 -17.57 18.45
CA THR A 60 19.66 -17.28 19.81
C THR A 60 20.44 -16.11 20.41
N ASN A 61 19.76 -14.99 20.68
CA ASN A 61 20.31 -13.77 21.32
C ASN A 61 21.48 -13.11 20.57
N ALA A 62 21.67 -13.40 19.28
CA ALA A 62 22.67 -12.79 18.40
C ALA A 62 22.22 -12.86 16.94
N PRO A 63 22.74 -12.00 16.04
CA PRO A 63 22.48 -12.12 14.61
C PRO A 63 22.83 -13.52 14.08
N PRO A 64 22.08 -14.04 13.09
CA PRO A 64 22.30 -15.36 12.49
C PRO A 64 23.76 -15.53 12.05
N HIS A 65 24.46 -16.52 12.59
CA HIS A 65 25.84 -16.81 12.20
C HIS A 65 26.09 -18.31 12.12
N TYR A 66 27.07 -18.70 11.30
CA TYR A 66 27.47 -20.09 11.21
C TYR A 66 28.24 -20.55 12.46
N ARG A 67 27.95 -21.76 12.91
CA ARG A 67 28.82 -22.56 13.78
C ARG A 67 29.13 -23.89 13.12
N LEU A 68 30.37 -24.34 13.22
CA LEU A 68 30.82 -25.61 12.68
C LEU A 68 31.37 -26.52 13.78
N TYR A 69 31.02 -27.79 13.71
CA TYR A 69 31.56 -28.83 14.60
C TYR A 69 32.24 -29.90 13.73
N ALA A 70 33.50 -30.17 14.01
CA ALA A 70 34.27 -31.14 13.25
C ALA A 70 34.34 -32.47 14.01
N TYR A 71 34.29 -33.57 13.27
CA TYR A 71 34.34 -34.92 13.79
C TYR A 71 35.30 -35.78 12.99
N ARG A 72 35.95 -36.72 13.66
CA ARG A 72 36.71 -37.80 13.04
C ARG A 72 36.35 -39.12 13.69
N ASP A 73 35.95 -40.11 12.90
CA ASP A 73 35.42 -41.40 13.39
C ASP A 73 34.28 -41.22 14.42
N GLY A 74 33.45 -40.19 14.22
CA GLY A 74 32.34 -39.83 15.12
C GLY A 74 32.75 -39.15 16.42
N LYS A 75 34.04 -38.87 16.66
CA LYS A 75 34.54 -38.16 17.84
C LYS A 75 34.82 -36.69 17.52
N PRO A 76 34.55 -35.74 18.43
CA PRO A 76 34.84 -34.32 18.21
C PRO A 76 36.34 -34.07 17.95
N VAL A 77 36.63 -33.21 16.98
CA VAL A 77 37.96 -32.68 16.67
C VAL A 77 38.10 -31.29 17.30
N ALA A 78 39.29 -30.94 17.78
CA ALA A 78 39.51 -29.61 18.35
C ALA A 78 39.34 -28.54 17.26
N PRO A 79 38.52 -27.48 17.50
CA PRO A 79 38.28 -26.45 16.49
C PRO A 79 39.55 -25.74 16.00
N ALA A 80 40.59 -25.66 16.84
CA ALA A 80 41.88 -25.07 16.47
C ALA A 80 42.64 -25.84 15.39
N ASP A 81 42.33 -27.13 15.20
CA ASP A 81 43.00 -27.99 14.21
C ASP A 81 42.29 -27.98 12.84
N VAL A 82 41.20 -27.23 12.71
CA VAL A 82 40.34 -27.22 11.51
C VAL A 82 40.29 -25.82 10.92
N ALA A 83 40.70 -25.70 9.66
CA ALA A 83 40.54 -24.49 8.87
C ALA A 83 39.35 -24.67 7.91
N ALA A 84 38.28 -23.89 8.09
CA ALA A 84 37.08 -23.98 7.26
C ALA A 84 36.77 -22.66 6.54
N THR A 85 36.08 -22.76 5.41
CA THR A 85 35.52 -21.63 4.68
C THR A 85 34.19 -22.05 4.07
N ILE A 86 33.19 -21.18 4.19
CA ILE A 86 31.88 -21.33 3.54
C ILE A 86 31.70 -20.21 2.54
N LYS A 87 31.33 -20.56 1.31
CA LYS A 87 30.99 -19.61 0.25
C LYS A 87 29.51 -19.78 -0.09
N LEU A 88 28.74 -18.70 0.03
CA LEU A 88 27.34 -18.64 -0.38
C LEU A 88 27.25 -17.94 -1.72
N SER A 89 26.50 -18.51 -2.67
CA SER A 89 26.18 -17.86 -3.94
C SER A 89 24.68 -17.68 -4.03
N ARG A 90 24.22 -16.43 -4.19
CA ARG A 90 22.80 -16.06 -4.29
C ARG A 90 22.35 -16.00 -5.74
N LEU A 91 21.03 -16.04 -5.95
CA LEU A 91 20.41 -16.02 -7.28
C LEU A 91 20.74 -14.77 -8.09
N ASP A 92 20.97 -13.65 -7.41
CA ASP A 92 21.31 -12.37 -8.02
C ASP A 92 22.82 -12.22 -8.31
N GLY A 93 23.59 -13.29 -8.14
CA GLY A 93 25.04 -13.34 -8.38
C GLY A 93 25.90 -12.86 -7.21
N GLU A 94 25.30 -12.46 -6.08
CA GLU A 94 26.08 -12.11 -4.89
C GLU A 94 26.80 -13.33 -4.32
N VAL A 95 28.04 -13.11 -3.90
CA VAL A 95 28.87 -14.13 -3.28
C VAL A 95 29.38 -13.63 -1.95
N ASN A 96 29.07 -14.35 -0.87
CA ASN A 96 29.58 -14.06 0.47
C ASN A 96 30.50 -15.21 0.91
N GLN A 97 31.67 -14.86 1.44
CA GLN A 97 32.65 -15.82 1.95
C GLN A 97 32.81 -15.63 3.45
N PHE A 98 32.59 -16.70 4.21
CA PHE A 98 32.73 -16.77 5.65
C PHE A 98 34.00 -17.52 6.01
N THR A 99 34.79 -16.90 6.87
CA THR A 99 35.94 -17.52 7.53
C THR A 99 35.58 -17.88 8.96
N PHE A 100 36.35 -18.76 9.58
CA PHE A 100 35.99 -19.32 10.87
C PHE A 100 37.15 -19.21 11.86
N ARG A 101 36.81 -18.92 13.12
CA ARG A 101 37.76 -18.90 14.24
C ARG A 101 37.32 -19.87 15.34
N PRO A 102 38.25 -20.51 16.08
CA PRO A 102 37.91 -21.37 17.22
C PRO A 102 37.20 -20.59 18.33
N GLU A 103 36.11 -21.14 18.86
CA GLU A 103 35.42 -20.64 20.05
C GLU A 103 34.83 -21.81 20.85
N GLY A 104 35.41 -22.10 22.01
CA GLY A 104 35.00 -23.24 22.82
C GLY A 104 35.18 -24.57 22.09
N ASN A 105 34.07 -25.27 21.83
CA ASN A 105 34.03 -26.56 21.15
C ASN A 105 33.56 -26.47 19.68
N TYR A 106 33.44 -25.26 19.12
CA TYR A 106 33.04 -25.04 17.73
C TYR A 106 33.94 -24.01 17.02
N LEU A 107 33.77 -23.93 15.71
CA LEU A 107 34.26 -22.87 14.85
C LEU A 107 33.14 -21.85 14.65
N VAL A 108 33.37 -20.58 14.97
CA VAL A 108 32.41 -19.47 14.79
C VAL A 108 32.71 -18.70 13.50
N GLY A 109 31.67 -18.41 12.71
CA GLY A 109 31.78 -17.66 11.46
C GLY A 109 32.12 -16.18 11.66
N SER A 110 32.77 -15.59 10.66
CA SER A 110 33.25 -14.20 10.67
C SER A 110 32.18 -13.13 10.39
N GLY A 111 30.91 -13.51 10.20
CA GLY A 111 29.86 -12.57 9.81
C GLY A 111 28.45 -13.14 9.93
N GLU A 112 27.47 -12.27 9.66
CA GLU A 112 26.05 -12.57 9.69
C GLU A 112 25.57 -13.23 8.38
N VAL A 113 24.67 -14.20 8.51
CA VAL A 113 23.97 -14.83 7.39
C VAL A 113 22.65 -14.10 7.19
N THR A 114 22.59 -13.20 6.20
CA THR A 114 21.38 -12.39 5.97
C THR A 114 20.31 -13.13 5.16
N GLU A 115 19.06 -12.92 5.54
CA GLU A 115 17.88 -13.45 4.83
C GLU A 115 17.69 -12.85 3.41
N PRO A 116 16.99 -13.56 2.51
CA PRO A 116 16.50 -14.94 2.66
C PRO A 116 17.66 -15.95 2.63
N HIS A 117 17.51 -17.09 3.33
CA HIS A 117 18.44 -18.21 3.28
C HIS A 117 18.30 -19.02 1.98
N SER A 118 18.43 -18.32 0.85
CA SER A 118 18.27 -18.84 -0.51
C SER A 118 19.60 -18.75 -1.26
N PHE A 119 20.42 -19.79 -1.14
CA PHE A 119 21.78 -19.80 -1.66
C PHE A 119 22.29 -21.21 -2.01
N ASP A 120 23.24 -21.25 -2.93
CA ASP A 120 24.14 -22.38 -3.12
C ASP A 120 25.29 -22.28 -2.11
N VAL A 121 25.48 -23.33 -1.32
CA VAL A 121 26.55 -23.40 -0.32
C VAL A 121 27.69 -24.24 -0.86
N ALA A 122 28.91 -23.69 -0.85
CA ALA A 122 30.14 -24.45 -1.00
C ALA A 122 30.93 -24.39 0.31
N VAL A 123 31.20 -25.57 0.88
CA VAL A 123 31.93 -25.71 2.14
C VAL A 123 33.27 -26.35 1.87
N THR A 124 34.33 -25.75 2.39
CA THR A 124 35.68 -26.34 2.38
C THR A 124 36.20 -26.43 3.80
N ALA A 125 36.80 -27.55 4.15
CA ALA A 125 37.49 -27.72 5.42
C ALA A 125 38.81 -28.45 5.22
N GLU A 126 39.81 -28.06 5.98
CA GLU A 126 41.12 -28.69 6.02
C GLU A 126 41.42 -29.12 7.46
N HIS A 127 41.81 -30.38 7.61
CA HIS A 127 42.20 -30.97 8.88
C HIS A 127 43.32 -31.98 8.65
N ALA A 128 44.40 -31.91 9.44
CA ALA A 128 45.58 -32.76 9.32
C ALA A 128 46.16 -32.83 7.88
N GLY A 129 46.14 -31.70 7.16
CA GLY A 129 46.65 -31.59 5.78
C GLY A 129 45.76 -32.23 4.69
N LYS A 130 44.59 -32.77 5.04
CA LYS A 130 43.60 -33.26 4.08
C LYS A 130 42.49 -32.23 3.92
N LYS A 131 42.19 -31.88 2.66
CA LYS A 131 41.11 -30.95 2.29
C LYS A 131 39.86 -31.71 1.85
N SER A 132 38.73 -31.36 2.43
CA SER A 132 37.39 -31.86 2.10
C SER A 132 36.54 -30.71 1.54
N THR A 133 35.70 -31.02 0.55
CA THR A 133 34.84 -30.03 -0.13
C THR A 133 33.45 -30.61 -0.33
N TRP A 134 32.43 -29.81 -0.04
CA TRP A 134 31.02 -30.16 -0.20
C TRP A 134 30.26 -29.02 -0.85
N SER A 135 29.15 -29.35 -1.53
CA SER A 135 28.22 -28.37 -2.05
C SER A 135 26.78 -28.82 -1.82
N TYR A 136 25.89 -27.91 -1.44
CA TYR A 136 24.47 -28.19 -1.31
C TYR A 136 23.62 -26.93 -1.53
N GLU A 137 22.38 -27.15 -1.94
CA GLU A 137 21.38 -26.11 -2.12
C GLU A 137 20.62 -25.87 -0.82
N SER A 138 20.36 -24.59 -0.51
CA SER A 138 19.48 -24.18 0.59
C SER A 138 18.57 -23.09 0.03
N TYR A 139 17.38 -23.46 -0.45
CA TYR A 139 16.44 -22.53 -1.06
C TYR A 139 15.25 -22.29 -0.13
N GLU A 140 15.30 -21.22 0.64
CA GLU A 140 14.13 -20.70 1.34
C GLU A 140 13.52 -19.53 0.55
N GLY A 141 12.19 -19.38 0.60
CA GLY A 141 11.52 -18.21 0.05
C GLY A 141 11.61 -18.07 -1.48
N ARG A 142 11.69 -19.17 -2.22
CA ARG A 142 11.86 -19.17 -3.68
C ARG A 142 10.87 -20.13 -4.36
N VAL A 143 10.39 -19.75 -5.54
CA VAL A 143 9.55 -20.59 -6.41
C VAL A 143 9.97 -20.42 -7.88
N SER A 144 9.86 -21.48 -8.68
CA SER A 144 10.03 -21.40 -10.12
C SER A 144 8.67 -21.49 -10.81
N ILE A 145 8.35 -20.50 -11.64
CA ILE A 145 7.10 -20.42 -12.39
C ILE A 145 7.44 -20.17 -13.87
N PRO A 146 7.12 -21.12 -14.78
CA PRO A 146 7.38 -20.95 -16.20
C PRO A 146 6.76 -19.69 -16.78
N ALA A 147 7.44 -19.04 -17.73
CA ALA A 147 7.03 -17.74 -18.25
C ALA A 147 5.61 -17.73 -18.85
N GLY A 148 5.19 -18.83 -19.48
CA GLY A 148 3.82 -18.97 -20.01
C GLY A 148 2.76 -18.92 -18.91
N ILE A 149 2.99 -19.64 -17.81
CA ILE A 149 2.07 -19.67 -16.65
C ILE A 149 2.04 -18.31 -15.97
N ALA A 150 3.20 -17.67 -15.78
CA ALA A 150 3.27 -16.34 -15.17
C ALA A 150 2.49 -15.30 -16.00
N LYS A 151 2.59 -15.36 -17.33
CA LYS A 151 1.86 -14.49 -18.25
C LYS A 151 0.35 -14.73 -18.18
N ASP A 152 -0.09 -15.99 -18.21
CA ASP A 152 -1.51 -16.35 -18.15
C ASP A 152 -2.14 -15.98 -16.79
N ALA A 153 -1.35 -16.03 -15.72
CA ALA A 153 -1.72 -15.56 -14.39
C ALA A 153 -1.74 -14.02 -14.24
N GLY A 154 -1.30 -13.27 -15.27
CA GLY A 154 -1.26 -11.81 -15.25
C GLY A 154 -0.18 -11.22 -14.36
N ILE A 155 0.87 -11.99 -14.03
CA ILE A 155 2.02 -11.53 -13.25
C ILE A 155 2.80 -10.52 -14.08
N LYS A 156 2.97 -9.31 -13.56
CA LYS A 156 3.78 -8.27 -14.20
C LYS A 156 4.96 -7.90 -13.32
N THR A 157 6.11 -7.72 -13.97
CA THR A 157 7.33 -7.29 -13.30
C THR A 157 7.77 -5.92 -13.75
N GLU A 158 8.49 -5.22 -12.86
CA GLU A 158 9.07 -3.91 -13.09
C GLU A 158 10.51 -3.91 -12.56
N SER A 159 11.37 -3.06 -13.12
CA SER A 159 12.72 -2.88 -12.60
C SER A 159 12.70 -1.85 -11.49
N ALA A 160 13.20 -2.20 -10.30
CA ALA A 160 13.30 -1.26 -9.18
C ALA A 160 14.31 -0.16 -9.51
N GLY A 161 13.92 1.10 -9.37
CA GLY A 161 14.77 2.21 -9.75
C GLY A 161 14.29 3.56 -9.21
N PRO A 162 14.86 4.68 -9.71
CA PRO A 162 14.49 6.00 -9.24
C PRO A 162 13.02 6.32 -9.51
N ALA A 163 12.34 6.87 -8.52
CA ALA A 163 10.95 7.31 -8.64
C ALA A 163 10.71 8.65 -7.94
N VAL A 164 9.55 9.23 -8.17
CA VAL A 164 9.08 10.42 -7.47
C VAL A 164 7.98 10.00 -6.51
N ILE A 165 8.22 10.20 -5.23
CA ILE A 165 7.22 9.99 -4.17
C ILE A 165 6.53 11.32 -3.90
N ARG A 166 5.20 11.31 -3.91
CA ARG A 166 4.38 12.48 -3.62
C ARG A 166 4.10 12.57 -2.13
N ASP A 167 4.29 13.76 -1.59
CA ASP A 167 3.71 14.10 -0.29
C ASP A 167 2.27 14.53 -0.53
N VAL A 168 1.32 13.83 0.09
CA VAL A 168 -0.11 13.99 -0.16
C VAL A 168 -0.88 14.34 1.09
N VAL A 169 -1.68 15.40 1.00
CA VAL A 169 -2.70 15.73 2.00
C VAL A 169 -4.03 15.14 1.55
N ARG A 170 -4.62 14.28 2.38
CA ARG A 170 -5.91 13.64 2.10
C ARG A 170 -7.05 14.46 2.68
N LEU A 171 -7.87 15.02 1.80
CA LEU A 171 -8.98 15.89 2.17
C LEU A 171 -10.32 15.29 1.77
N MET A 172 -11.35 15.63 2.53
CA MET A 172 -12.74 15.38 2.17
C MET A 172 -13.39 16.68 1.72
N GLY A 173 -14.37 16.56 0.83
CA GLY A 173 -15.08 17.72 0.32
C GLY A 173 -16.41 17.39 -0.31
N THR A 174 -17.01 18.42 -0.88
CA THR A 174 -18.32 18.33 -1.54
C THR A 174 -18.27 18.95 -2.92
N VAL A 175 -18.95 18.31 -3.87
CA VAL A 175 -19.22 18.90 -5.18
C VAL A 175 -20.23 20.03 -5.00
N VAL A 176 -19.93 21.21 -5.53
CA VAL A 176 -20.84 22.36 -5.52
C VAL A 176 -20.98 22.91 -6.94
N LEU A 177 -22.13 23.52 -7.20
CA LEU A 177 -22.37 24.17 -8.48
C LEU A 177 -21.45 25.39 -8.63
N ASP A 178 -21.04 25.67 -9.86
CA ASP A 178 -20.38 26.92 -10.18
C ASP A 178 -21.39 28.09 -10.11
N ALA A 179 -21.30 28.88 -9.04
CA ALA A 179 -22.15 30.06 -8.85
C ALA A 179 -21.94 31.11 -9.94
N ASP A 180 -20.76 31.16 -10.57
CA ASP A 180 -20.47 32.07 -11.69
C ASP A 180 -21.17 31.61 -12.98
N ARG A 181 -21.75 30.41 -12.99
CA ARG A 181 -22.49 29.79 -14.10
C ARG A 181 -23.97 29.59 -13.81
N HIS A 182 -24.53 30.40 -12.91
CA HIS A 182 -25.94 30.40 -12.55
C HIS A 182 -26.60 31.72 -12.94
N ALA A 183 -27.83 31.67 -13.46
CA ALA A 183 -28.64 32.85 -13.76
C ALA A 183 -30.07 32.70 -13.25
N ALA A 184 -30.49 33.68 -12.45
CA ALA A 184 -31.89 33.93 -12.13
C ALA A 184 -32.51 34.80 -13.23
N VAL A 185 -33.30 34.19 -14.12
CA VAL A 185 -33.95 34.87 -15.24
C VAL A 185 -35.25 35.53 -14.75
N ARG A 186 -35.32 36.86 -14.85
CA ARG A 186 -36.44 37.70 -14.40
C ARG A 186 -37.16 38.34 -15.58
N ALA A 187 -38.41 38.73 -15.38
CA ALA A 187 -39.10 39.60 -16.32
C ALA A 187 -38.45 41.00 -16.34
N ARG A 188 -38.35 41.59 -17.52
CA ARG A 188 -37.80 42.95 -17.68
C ARG A 188 -38.83 44.02 -17.26
N PHE A 189 -40.10 43.75 -17.52
CA PHE A 189 -41.22 44.63 -17.19
C PHE A 189 -42.35 43.80 -16.56
N PRO A 190 -43.04 44.33 -15.54
CA PRO A 190 -44.18 43.63 -14.95
C PRO A 190 -45.25 43.25 -15.98
N GLY A 191 -45.80 42.04 -15.88
CA GLY A 191 -46.72 41.54 -16.90
C GLY A 191 -47.38 40.20 -16.58
N ILE A 192 -48.32 39.78 -17.41
CA ILE A 192 -48.98 38.46 -17.31
C ILE A 192 -48.23 37.44 -18.18
N VAL A 193 -47.93 36.28 -17.62
CA VAL A 193 -47.30 35.17 -18.35
C VAL A 193 -48.32 34.51 -19.28
N ARG A 194 -48.07 34.58 -20.59
CA ARG A 194 -48.96 34.04 -21.63
C ARG A 194 -48.59 32.62 -22.05
N SER A 195 -47.31 32.28 -22.03
CA SER A 195 -46.85 30.92 -22.31
C SER A 195 -45.59 30.60 -21.53
N VAL A 196 -45.41 29.31 -21.23
CA VAL A 196 -44.17 28.76 -20.66
C VAL A 196 -43.79 27.54 -21.48
N ASN A 197 -42.59 27.55 -22.03
CA ASN A 197 -42.16 26.62 -23.08
C ASN A 197 -41.13 25.59 -22.58
N VAL A 198 -40.74 25.64 -21.30
CA VAL A 198 -39.69 24.78 -20.73
C VAL A 198 -40.09 24.17 -19.39
N GLN A 199 -39.49 23.04 -19.06
CA GLN A 199 -39.67 22.36 -17.77
C GLN A 199 -38.40 22.34 -16.93
N GLN A 200 -38.55 22.10 -15.63
CA GLN A 200 -37.42 21.86 -14.74
C GLN A 200 -36.66 20.59 -15.20
N GLY A 201 -35.33 20.66 -15.24
CA GLY A 201 -34.45 19.62 -15.76
C GLY A 201 -34.22 19.67 -17.26
N GLU A 202 -34.92 20.52 -18.01
CA GLU A 202 -34.76 20.65 -19.45
C GLU A 202 -33.46 21.39 -19.82
N ARG A 203 -32.79 20.92 -20.88
CA ARG A 203 -31.63 21.61 -21.46
C ARG A 203 -32.11 22.72 -22.39
N VAL A 204 -31.54 23.90 -22.22
CA VAL A 204 -31.86 25.09 -23.03
C VAL A 204 -30.62 25.62 -23.72
N ARG A 205 -30.80 26.19 -24.92
CA ARG A 205 -29.74 26.90 -25.64
C ARG A 205 -29.85 28.41 -25.43
N ARG A 206 -28.74 29.11 -25.49
CA ARG A 206 -28.70 30.57 -25.48
C ARG A 206 -29.66 31.13 -26.53
N GLY A 207 -30.53 32.05 -26.11
CA GLY A 207 -31.56 32.66 -26.96
C GLY A 207 -32.85 31.85 -27.10
N GLN A 208 -32.93 30.61 -26.60
CA GLN A 208 -34.17 29.84 -26.59
C GLN A 208 -35.24 30.54 -25.73
N THR A 209 -36.46 30.69 -26.28
CA THR A 209 -37.60 31.27 -25.57
C THR A 209 -38.10 30.35 -24.47
N LEU A 210 -38.01 30.80 -23.22
CA LEU A 210 -38.45 30.11 -22.02
C LEU A 210 -39.93 30.39 -21.70
N ALA A 211 -40.34 31.66 -21.86
CA ALA A 211 -41.70 32.12 -21.65
C ALA A 211 -42.02 33.35 -22.51
N ILE A 212 -43.31 33.66 -22.65
CA ILE A 212 -43.79 34.91 -23.23
C ILE A 212 -44.57 35.68 -22.17
N VAL A 213 -44.21 36.94 -21.96
CA VAL A 213 -44.86 37.85 -21.00
C VAL A 213 -45.53 38.99 -21.75
N GLU A 214 -46.75 39.35 -21.37
CA GLU A 214 -47.45 40.54 -21.84
C GLU A 214 -47.27 41.67 -20.82
N GLY A 215 -46.59 42.75 -21.21
CA GLY A 215 -46.32 43.86 -20.29
C GLY A 215 -47.58 44.66 -19.95
N ASN A 216 -47.83 44.93 -18.67
CA ASN A 216 -49.07 45.56 -18.19
C ASN A 216 -49.35 46.92 -18.85
N ASP A 217 -48.34 47.77 -19.02
CA ASP A 217 -48.54 49.14 -19.51
C ASP A 217 -48.65 49.24 -21.03
N SER A 218 -48.07 48.28 -21.76
CA SER A 218 -47.98 48.34 -23.23
C SER A 218 -48.92 47.38 -23.95
N MET A 219 -49.47 46.38 -23.22
CA MET A 219 -50.18 45.22 -23.77
C MET A 219 -49.41 44.49 -24.89
N ARG A 220 -48.10 44.68 -24.99
CA ARG A 220 -47.23 44.00 -25.95
C ARG A 220 -46.61 42.77 -25.31
N THR A 221 -46.59 41.69 -26.07
CA THR A 221 -45.87 40.47 -25.67
C THR A 221 -44.38 40.60 -25.97
N TYR A 222 -43.55 40.04 -25.10
CA TYR A 222 -42.12 39.93 -25.31
C TYR A 222 -41.59 38.59 -24.78
N PRO A 223 -40.55 38.02 -25.42
CA PRO A 223 -40.01 36.74 -25.00
C PRO A 223 -39.04 36.91 -23.81
N ILE A 224 -39.07 35.94 -22.91
CA ILE A 224 -38.03 35.68 -21.92
C ILE A 224 -37.14 34.58 -22.47
N THR A 225 -35.86 34.86 -22.69
CA THR A 225 -34.92 33.94 -23.35
C THR A 225 -33.80 33.48 -22.42
N ALA A 226 -33.24 32.30 -22.67
CA ALA A 226 -32.06 31.81 -21.95
C ALA A 226 -30.81 32.67 -22.22
N PRO A 227 -30.11 33.19 -21.20
CA PRO A 227 -28.87 33.97 -21.38
C PRO A 227 -27.66 33.15 -21.85
N PHE A 228 -27.65 31.84 -21.60
CA PHE A 228 -26.57 30.90 -21.96
C PHE A 228 -27.12 29.48 -22.18
N ASP A 229 -26.27 28.59 -22.72
CA ASP A 229 -26.56 27.16 -22.81
C ASP A 229 -26.52 26.52 -21.42
N GLY A 230 -27.56 25.80 -21.01
CA GLY A 230 -27.63 25.25 -19.66
C GLY A 230 -28.82 24.35 -19.40
N VAL A 231 -29.14 24.17 -18.12
CA VAL A 231 -30.28 23.37 -17.63
C VAL A 231 -31.15 24.24 -16.75
N VAL A 232 -32.47 24.08 -16.86
CA VAL A 232 -33.46 24.73 -15.98
C VAL A 232 -33.42 24.05 -14.60
N LEU A 233 -32.87 24.71 -13.59
CA LEU A 233 -32.82 24.23 -12.21
C LEU A 233 -34.17 24.38 -11.50
N ALA A 234 -34.86 25.50 -11.76
CA ALA A 234 -36.17 25.78 -11.20
C ALA A 234 -37.04 26.56 -12.20
N ARG A 235 -38.34 26.29 -12.13
CA ARG A 235 -39.39 27.03 -12.84
C ARG A 235 -40.38 27.55 -11.81
N ASN A 236 -40.37 28.85 -11.58
CA ASN A 236 -41.16 29.50 -10.53
C ASN A 236 -42.36 30.26 -11.12
N THR A 237 -42.80 29.88 -12.32
CA THR A 237 -43.90 30.55 -13.02
C THR A 237 -44.70 29.56 -13.86
N ASN A 238 -45.97 29.91 -14.06
CA ASN A 238 -46.94 29.21 -14.88
C ASN A 238 -47.73 30.22 -15.73
N VAL A 239 -48.46 29.71 -16.71
CA VAL A 239 -49.35 30.54 -17.53
C VAL A 239 -50.44 31.16 -16.65
N GLY A 240 -50.64 32.46 -16.79
CA GLY A 240 -51.57 33.26 -16.00
C GLY A 240 -50.96 33.96 -14.78
N ASP A 241 -49.73 33.59 -14.39
CA ASP A 241 -49.04 34.24 -13.28
C ASP A 241 -48.66 35.68 -13.63
N VAL A 242 -48.56 36.53 -12.60
CA VAL A 242 -48.03 37.89 -12.73
C VAL A 242 -46.52 37.85 -12.51
N ALA A 243 -45.76 38.20 -13.55
CA ALA A 243 -44.32 38.31 -13.51
C ALA A 243 -43.93 39.71 -13.01
N GLU A 244 -43.46 39.82 -11.77
CA GLU A 244 -43.04 41.10 -11.17
C GLU A 244 -41.58 41.05 -10.67
N ALA A 245 -41.33 40.93 -9.37
CA ALA A 245 -39.99 41.07 -8.77
C ALA A 245 -39.21 39.75 -8.57
N GLY A 246 -39.74 38.62 -9.04
CA GLY A 246 -39.17 37.28 -8.84
C GLY A 246 -38.36 36.74 -10.02
N ALA A 247 -37.50 35.77 -9.74
CA ALA A 247 -36.93 34.92 -10.79
C ALA A 247 -38.02 33.98 -11.33
N LEU A 248 -38.27 34.04 -12.63
CA LEU A 248 -39.19 33.14 -13.33
C LEU A 248 -38.56 31.77 -13.57
N PHE A 249 -37.26 31.77 -13.88
CA PHE A 249 -36.45 30.57 -14.08
C PHE A 249 -35.11 30.71 -13.39
N GLU A 250 -34.58 29.60 -12.90
CA GLU A 250 -33.18 29.47 -12.50
C GLU A 250 -32.48 28.56 -13.49
N LEU A 251 -31.42 29.05 -14.11
CA LEU A 251 -30.62 28.29 -15.06
C LEU A 251 -29.22 28.09 -14.52
N ALA A 252 -28.63 26.93 -14.82
CA ALA A 252 -27.21 26.71 -14.59
C ALA A 252 -26.55 25.98 -15.75
N ASP A 253 -25.27 26.26 -15.97
CA ASP A 253 -24.42 25.46 -16.84
C ASP A 253 -23.65 24.42 -15.98
N PRO A 254 -24.07 23.14 -15.99
CA PRO A 254 -23.44 22.08 -15.19
C PRO A 254 -22.20 21.48 -15.84
N SER A 255 -21.72 22.03 -16.97
CA SER A 255 -20.56 21.49 -17.71
C SER A 255 -19.26 21.56 -16.92
N TYR A 256 -19.22 22.35 -15.84
CA TYR A 256 -18.19 22.38 -14.82
C TYR A 256 -18.81 22.38 -13.44
N VAL A 257 -18.10 21.78 -12.48
CA VAL A 257 -18.44 21.85 -11.06
C VAL A 257 -17.23 22.24 -10.26
N TRP A 258 -17.46 22.84 -9.10
CA TRP A 258 -16.42 23.01 -8.11
C TRP A 258 -16.42 21.85 -7.14
N ILE A 259 -15.25 21.56 -6.63
CA ILE A 259 -15.06 20.67 -5.49
C ILE A 259 -14.42 21.49 -4.39
N ASP A 260 -15.16 21.65 -3.31
CA ASP A 260 -14.73 22.38 -2.12
C ASP A 260 -14.17 21.38 -1.11
N LEU A 261 -12.84 21.33 -1.01
CA LEU A 261 -12.08 20.48 -0.09
C LEU A 261 -11.79 21.26 1.18
N ARG A 262 -12.08 20.67 2.34
CA ARG A 262 -11.87 21.34 3.63
C ARG A 262 -10.56 20.88 4.26
N ALA A 263 -9.71 21.82 4.62
CA ALA A 263 -8.46 21.56 5.35
C ALA A 263 -8.37 22.45 6.60
N ILE A 264 -7.67 21.97 7.62
CA ILE A 264 -7.48 22.65 8.92
C ILE A 264 -6.05 22.44 9.42
N GLY A 265 -5.58 23.32 10.31
CA GLY A 265 -4.26 23.17 10.95
C GLY A 265 -3.11 23.04 9.94
N THR A 266 -2.23 22.05 10.15
CA THR A 266 -1.05 21.80 9.30
C THR A 266 -1.41 21.50 7.84
N ASP A 267 -2.53 20.81 7.61
CA ASP A 267 -2.99 20.53 6.25
C ASP A 267 -3.32 21.82 5.52
N ALA A 268 -3.99 22.76 6.19
CA ALA A 268 -4.32 24.07 5.61
C ALA A 268 -3.07 24.90 5.29
N GLU A 269 -2.04 24.82 6.14
CA GLU A 269 -0.75 25.52 5.94
C GLU A 269 0.05 24.97 4.74
N ALA A 270 -0.10 23.67 4.43
CA ALA A 270 0.57 23.04 3.31
C ALA A 270 -0.09 23.33 1.94
N LEU A 271 -1.33 23.81 1.92
CA LEU A 271 -2.07 24.04 0.67
C LEU A 271 -1.68 25.34 -0.03
N GLN A 272 -1.56 25.26 -1.36
CA GLN A 272 -1.29 26.40 -2.23
C GLN A 272 -2.06 26.28 -3.55
N PRO A 273 -2.53 27.41 -4.14
CA PRO A 273 -3.06 27.40 -5.50
C PRO A 273 -2.06 26.80 -6.50
N GLY A 274 -2.56 26.05 -7.48
CA GLY A 274 -1.77 25.37 -8.51
C GLY A 274 -1.37 23.93 -8.17
N GLN A 275 -1.44 23.52 -6.90
CA GLN A 275 -1.15 22.14 -6.49
C GLN A 275 -2.10 21.15 -7.19
N PRO A 276 -1.58 20.03 -7.71
CA PRO A 276 -2.39 19.03 -8.38
C PRO A 276 -3.20 18.23 -7.36
N VAL A 277 -4.42 17.87 -7.76
CA VAL A 277 -5.39 17.17 -6.92
C VAL A 277 -5.94 15.98 -7.69
N ARG A 278 -5.88 14.79 -7.08
CA ARG A 278 -6.60 13.59 -7.55
C ARG A 278 -7.87 13.45 -6.71
N ILE A 279 -9.03 13.39 -7.37
CA ILE A 279 -10.34 13.32 -6.71
C ILE A 279 -10.99 11.99 -7.03
N ARG A 280 -11.63 11.41 -6.02
CA ARG A 280 -12.43 10.19 -6.10
C ARG A 280 -13.80 10.42 -5.49
N SER A 281 -14.85 9.89 -6.13
CA SER A 281 -16.16 9.82 -5.48
C SER A 281 -16.08 8.94 -4.23
N ALA A 282 -16.96 9.15 -3.26
CA ALA A 282 -17.02 8.29 -2.07
C ALA A 282 -17.25 6.79 -2.40
N THR A 283 -17.79 6.48 -3.59
CA THR A 283 -17.97 5.10 -4.07
C THR A 283 -16.76 4.55 -4.83
N GLY A 284 -15.73 5.35 -5.08
CA GLY A 284 -14.53 4.97 -5.84
C GLY A 284 -14.74 4.76 -7.35
N LYS A 285 -15.98 4.82 -7.85
CA LYS A 285 -16.30 4.53 -9.26
C LYS A 285 -15.96 5.65 -10.23
N THR A 286 -15.80 6.88 -9.73
CA THR A 286 -15.52 8.06 -10.55
C THR A 286 -14.26 8.73 -10.04
N GLU A 287 -13.30 8.93 -10.93
CA GLU A 287 -12.08 9.66 -10.65
C GLU A 287 -11.95 10.88 -11.56
N ALA A 288 -11.33 11.94 -11.05
CA ALA A 288 -10.95 13.11 -11.83
C ALA A 288 -9.63 13.66 -11.31
N SER A 289 -8.93 14.41 -12.16
CA SER A 289 -7.74 15.16 -11.77
C SER A 289 -7.98 16.64 -12.05
N GLY A 290 -7.47 17.48 -11.16
CA GLY A 290 -7.58 18.93 -11.26
C GLY A 290 -6.43 19.63 -10.54
N LYS A 291 -6.56 20.94 -10.35
CA LYS A 291 -5.63 21.74 -9.55
C LYS A 291 -6.41 22.62 -8.60
N ILE A 292 -5.83 22.92 -7.43
CA ILE A 292 -6.38 23.94 -6.55
C ILE A 292 -6.37 25.26 -7.30
N GLN A 293 -7.55 25.83 -7.56
CA GLN A 293 -7.65 27.11 -8.26
C GLN A 293 -7.54 28.28 -7.29
N ARG A 294 -8.13 28.14 -6.10
CA ARG A 294 -8.08 29.16 -5.05
C ARG A 294 -8.28 28.52 -3.69
N LEU A 295 -7.76 29.19 -2.66
CA LEU A 295 -8.05 28.92 -1.26
C LEU A 295 -9.00 30.00 -0.76
N LEU A 296 -10.14 29.59 -0.19
CA LEU A 296 -11.11 30.49 0.41
C LEU A 296 -10.91 30.49 1.93
N PRO A 297 -10.72 31.66 2.55
CA PRO A 297 -10.69 31.76 4.01
C PRO A 297 -12.08 31.45 4.56
N VAL A 298 -12.15 30.63 5.61
CA VAL A 298 -13.40 30.35 6.31
C VAL A 298 -13.39 31.09 7.64
N ALA A 299 -14.45 31.84 7.95
CA ALA A 299 -14.60 32.47 9.25
C ALA A 299 -14.75 31.40 10.35
N GLY A 300 -13.86 31.38 11.33
CA GLY A 300 -13.87 30.42 12.44
C GLY A 300 -12.54 30.37 13.19
N SER A 301 -12.53 29.75 14.38
CA SER A 301 -11.40 29.73 15.32
C SER A 301 -10.32 28.67 15.04
N GLY A 302 -10.12 28.24 13.80
CA GLY A 302 -9.34 27.02 13.49
C GLY A 302 -8.51 27.03 12.20
N GLN A 303 -8.11 28.21 11.69
CA GLN A 303 -7.32 28.35 10.45
C GLN A 303 -7.83 27.46 9.30
N SER A 304 -9.15 27.36 9.17
CA SER A 304 -9.77 26.49 8.18
C SER A 304 -9.77 27.16 6.81
N VAL A 305 -9.41 26.39 5.77
CA VAL A 305 -9.45 26.84 4.38
C VAL A 305 -10.30 25.89 3.55
N ILE A 306 -10.98 26.46 2.56
CA ILE A 306 -11.62 25.67 1.50
C ILE A 306 -10.75 25.76 0.26
N ALA A 307 -10.13 24.64 -0.12
CA ALA A 307 -9.45 24.52 -1.39
C ALA A 307 -10.46 24.17 -2.47
N ARG A 308 -10.62 25.10 -3.42
CA ARG A 308 -11.61 24.97 -4.50
C ARG A 308 -10.94 24.48 -5.77
N VAL A 309 -11.44 23.37 -6.30
CA VAL A 309 -10.92 22.70 -7.51
C VAL A 309 -12.01 22.69 -8.59
N SER A 310 -11.70 23.15 -9.81
CA SER A 310 -12.62 23.10 -10.95
C SER A 310 -12.49 21.77 -11.68
N ILE A 311 -13.62 21.09 -11.94
CA ILE A 311 -13.66 19.80 -12.63
C ILE A 311 -14.64 19.85 -13.80
N PRO A 312 -14.21 19.50 -15.03
CA PRO A 312 -15.12 19.29 -16.15
C PRO A 312 -16.15 18.21 -15.84
N ASN A 313 -17.41 18.49 -16.17
CA ASN A 313 -18.54 17.62 -15.91
C ASN A 313 -19.51 17.48 -17.12
N PRO A 314 -19.01 17.24 -18.34
CA PRO A 314 -19.86 17.21 -19.55
C PRO A 314 -20.93 16.11 -19.50
N GLU A 315 -20.65 15.00 -18.81
CA GLU A 315 -21.55 13.86 -18.65
C GLU A 315 -22.44 13.94 -17.39
N GLY A 316 -22.30 14.98 -16.55
CA GLY A 316 -23.08 15.10 -15.31
C GLY A 316 -22.75 14.05 -14.24
N ARG A 317 -21.57 13.39 -14.32
CA ARG A 317 -21.14 12.36 -13.37
C ARG A 317 -20.88 12.93 -11.97
N TRP A 318 -20.43 14.18 -11.89
CA TRP A 318 -20.24 14.92 -10.64
C TRP A 318 -21.50 15.73 -10.34
N ARG A 319 -22.36 15.21 -9.46
CA ARG A 319 -23.60 15.90 -9.07
C ARG A 319 -23.34 16.79 -7.86
N PRO A 320 -23.83 18.04 -7.85
CA PRO A 320 -23.79 18.88 -6.66
C PRO A 320 -24.34 18.17 -5.42
N GLY A 321 -23.69 18.36 -4.27
CA GLY A 321 -23.99 17.69 -3.01
C GLY A 321 -23.26 16.35 -2.79
N MET A 322 -22.64 15.77 -3.83
CA MET A 322 -21.84 14.54 -3.65
C MET A 322 -20.62 14.78 -2.76
N THR A 323 -20.36 13.85 -1.84
CA THR A 323 -19.12 13.81 -1.07
C THR A 323 -18.01 13.18 -1.90
N VAL A 324 -16.81 13.73 -1.77
CA VAL A 324 -15.60 13.25 -2.46
C VAL A 324 -14.42 13.14 -1.50
N ALA A 325 -13.52 12.23 -1.82
CA ALA A 325 -12.18 12.16 -1.27
C ALA A 325 -11.21 12.76 -2.27
N ALA A 326 -10.19 13.46 -1.80
CA ALA A 326 -9.16 14.02 -2.66
C ALA A 326 -7.77 13.89 -2.03
N GLU A 327 -6.78 13.68 -2.87
CA GLU A 327 -5.37 13.69 -2.51
C GLU A 327 -4.74 14.90 -3.20
N VAL A 328 -4.31 15.87 -2.40
CA VAL A 328 -3.59 17.06 -2.86
C VAL A 328 -2.10 16.76 -2.75
N THR A 329 -1.36 16.85 -3.86
CA THR A 329 0.10 16.75 -3.81
C THR A 329 0.70 18.08 -3.34
N VAL A 330 1.26 18.08 -2.13
CA VAL A 330 1.86 19.27 -1.51
C VAL A 330 3.38 19.32 -1.68
N GLY A 331 4.00 18.19 -1.99
CA GLY A 331 5.43 18.08 -2.25
C GLY A 331 5.76 16.86 -3.11
N THR A 332 6.98 16.84 -3.64
CA THR A 332 7.52 15.67 -4.34
C THR A 332 8.96 15.46 -3.94
N ARG A 333 9.35 14.21 -3.77
CA ARG A 333 10.73 13.81 -3.45
C ARG A 333 11.19 12.79 -4.48
N LYS A 334 12.36 13.04 -5.07
CA LYS A 334 13.04 12.03 -5.89
C LYS A 334 13.79 11.09 -4.95
N VAL A 335 13.56 9.79 -5.11
CA VAL A 335 14.29 8.74 -4.40
C VAL A 335 15.09 7.93 -5.39
N SER A 336 16.24 7.41 -4.97
CA SER A 336 17.12 6.62 -5.84
C SER A 336 16.57 5.22 -6.15
N LEU A 337 15.74 4.69 -5.26
CA LEU A 337 15.17 3.35 -5.37
C LEU A 337 13.75 3.33 -4.81
N ALA A 338 12.81 2.89 -5.62
CA ALA A 338 11.43 2.66 -5.22
C ALA A 338 10.86 1.42 -5.90
N VAL A 339 9.81 0.89 -5.28
CA VAL A 339 8.98 -0.19 -5.82
C VAL A 339 7.51 0.22 -5.75
N LYS A 340 6.67 -0.34 -6.62
CA LYS A 340 5.24 -0.12 -6.58
C LYS A 340 4.64 -0.74 -5.33
N GLU A 341 3.74 0.00 -4.69
CA GLU A 341 3.03 -0.49 -3.51
C GLU A 341 2.20 -1.75 -3.81
N SER A 342 1.67 -1.89 -5.02
CA SER A 342 0.94 -3.09 -5.46
C SER A 342 1.80 -4.37 -5.48
N GLY A 343 3.13 -4.22 -5.56
CA GLY A 343 4.08 -5.32 -5.51
C GLY A 343 4.42 -5.76 -4.08
N LEU A 344 4.22 -4.89 -3.09
CA LEU A 344 4.54 -5.16 -1.70
C LEU A 344 3.62 -6.24 -1.12
N GLN A 345 4.19 -7.19 -0.39
CA GLN A 345 3.46 -8.20 0.36
C GLN A 345 3.94 -8.25 1.81
N ARG A 346 3.05 -8.69 2.69
CA ARG A 346 3.44 -9.12 4.04
C ARG A 346 3.84 -10.59 3.98
N PHE A 347 5.04 -10.90 4.44
CA PHE A 347 5.57 -12.25 4.53
C PHE A 347 6.21 -12.42 5.91
N ARG A 348 5.61 -13.26 6.75
CA ARG A 348 5.92 -13.34 8.19
C ARG A 348 5.88 -11.94 8.83
N ASP A 349 6.95 -11.53 9.51
CA ASP A 349 7.07 -10.23 10.18
C ASP A 349 7.65 -9.11 9.30
N PHE A 350 7.86 -9.38 8.01
CA PHE A 350 8.52 -8.46 7.09
C PHE A 350 7.60 -8.00 5.95
N THR A 351 7.91 -6.82 5.41
CA THR A 351 7.36 -6.37 4.14
C THR A 351 8.35 -6.73 3.04
N VAL A 352 7.87 -7.37 1.99
CA VAL A 352 8.71 -7.99 0.96
C VAL A 352 8.23 -7.65 -0.44
N VAL A 353 9.13 -7.80 -1.40
CA VAL A 353 8.81 -7.98 -2.83
C VAL A 353 9.36 -9.32 -3.30
N PHE A 354 8.92 -9.79 -4.45
CA PHE A 354 9.49 -10.99 -5.08
C PHE A 354 10.38 -10.57 -6.24
N ALA A 355 11.69 -10.74 -6.09
CA ALA A 355 12.66 -10.51 -7.16
C ALA A 355 12.58 -11.63 -8.18
N GLN A 356 12.63 -11.27 -9.46
CA GLN A 356 12.60 -12.21 -10.58
C GLN A 356 13.99 -12.35 -11.20
N VAL A 357 14.48 -13.58 -11.30
CA VAL A 357 15.67 -13.95 -12.07
C VAL A 357 15.31 -15.12 -12.98
N GLY A 358 15.18 -14.84 -14.27
CA GLY A 358 14.64 -15.81 -15.23
C GLY A 358 13.19 -16.19 -14.88
N GLU A 359 12.95 -17.49 -14.69
CA GLU A 359 11.65 -18.05 -14.29
C GLU A 359 11.51 -18.24 -12.77
N THR A 360 12.54 -17.84 -12.02
CA THR A 360 12.60 -18.00 -10.57
C THR A 360 12.26 -16.69 -9.86
N TYR A 361 11.44 -16.79 -8.81
CA TYR A 361 10.99 -15.70 -7.97
C TYR A 361 11.45 -15.93 -6.55
N GLU A 362 12.08 -14.93 -5.93
CA GLU A 362 12.66 -15.02 -4.59
C GLU A 362 12.21 -13.85 -3.71
N VAL A 363 11.86 -14.15 -2.46
CA VAL A 363 11.51 -13.15 -1.44
C VAL A 363 12.68 -12.21 -1.21
N ARG A 364 12.43 -10.90 -1.27
CA ARG A 364 13.35 -9.84 -0.82
C ARG A 364 12.69 -9.03 0.26
N MET A 365 13.25 -9.12 1.47
CA MET A 365 12.85 -8.27 2.60
C MET A 365 13.28 -6.84 2.35
N LEU A 366 12.39 -5.89 2.61
CA LEU A 366 12.64 -4.48 2.36
C LEU A 366 12.59 -3.69 3.66
N GLU A 367 13.54 -2.77 3.79
CA GLU A 367 13.36 -1.60 4.64
C GLU A 367 12.80 -0.48 3.76
N LEU A 368 11.70 0.11 4.22
CA LEU A 368 10.93 1.05 3.44
C LEU A 368 10.94 2.43 4.11
N GLY A 369 11.09 3.46 3.29
CA GLY A 369 10.97 4.86 3.68
C GLY A 369 9.56 5.38 3.45
N GLU A 370 9.49 6.60 2.91
CA GLU A 370 8.23 7.27 2.59
C GLU A 370 7.44 6.53 1.50
N ARG A 371 6.12 6.72 1.51
CA ARG A 371 5.18 6.03 0.61
C ARG A 371 4.04 6.94 0.20
N ASP A 372 3.62 6.88 -1.06
CA ASP A 372 2.59 7.77 -1.61
C ASP A 372 1.32 7.08 -2.14
N GLY A 373 1.16 5.78 -1.87
CA GLY A 373 0.07 4.95 -2.37
C GLY A 373 0.33 4.34 -3.76
N GLU A 374 1.34 4.81 -4.48
CA GLU A 374 1.74 4.29 -5.79
C GLU A 374 3.14 3.66 -5.71
N TYR A 375 4.08 4.38 -5.11
CA TYR A 375 5.45 3.95 -4.87
C TYR A 375 5.82 4.02 -3.39
N ALA A 376 6.66 3.08 -2.97
CA ALA A 376 7.34 3.08 -1.69
C ALA A 376 8.85 3.21 -1.89
N GLU A 377 9.48 4.11 -1.15
CA GLU A 377 10.94 4.24 -1.09
C GLU A 377 11.53 2.96 -0.50
N VAL A 378 12.59 2.45 -1.13
CA VAL A 378 13.36 1.33 -0.61
C VAL A 378 14.69 1.85 -0.11
N THR A 379 14.93 1.79 1.20
CA THR A 379 16.18 2.22 1.83
C THR A 379 17.19 1.08 1.91
N ASN A 380 16.72 -0.17 2.05
CA ASN A 380 17.57 -1.36 2.11
C ASN A 380 16.82 -2.61 1.61
N GLY A 381 17.58 -3.66 1.26
CA GLY A 381 17.04 -4.99 0.96
C GLY A 381 16.77 -5.29 -0.52
N LEU A 382 16.98 -4.31 -1.42
CA LEU A 382 16.87 -4.50 -2.86
C LEU A 382 17.96 -3.73 -3.59
N LYS A 383 18.53 -4.33 -4.65
CA LYS A 383 19.52 -3.66 -5.49
C LYS A 383 18.82 -2.83 -6.57
N PRO A 384 19.34 -1.64 -6.93
CA PRO A 384 18.86 -0.91 -8.09
C PRO A 384 18.94 -1.77 -9.37
N GLY A 385 17.90 -1.69 -10.19
CA GLY A 385 17.77 -2.48 -11.43
C GLY A 385 17.16 -3.87 -11.23
N THR A 386 16.98 -4.35 -10.00
CA THR A 386 16.37 -5.67 -9.77
C THR A 386 14.94 -5.71 -10.30
N ASN A 387 14.65 -6.67 -11.17
CA ASN A 387 13.28 -6.95 -11.59
C ASN A 387 12.51 -7.57 -10.44
N TYR A 388 11.32 -7.06 -10.15
CA TYR A 388 10.44 -7.56 -9.10
C TYR A 388 8.98 -7.63 -9.57
N VAL A 389 8.17 -8.43 -8.90
CA VAL A 389 6.74 -8.56 -9.20
C VAL A 389 5.98 -7.35 -8.69
N ALA A 390 5.47 -6.54 -9.62
CA ALA A 390 4.75 -5.29 -9.36
C ALA A 390 3.23 -5.48 -9.32
N GLU A 391 2.69 -6.50 -10.01
CA GLU A 391 1.27 -6.85 -9.99
C GLU A 391 1.11 -8.37 -9.77
N GLN A 392 0.03 -8.76 -9.09
CA GLN A 392 -0.26 -10.17 -8.74
C GLN A 392 0.81 -10.86 -7.86
N SER A 393 1.54 -10.09 -7.04
CA SER A 393 2.57 -10.63 -6.12
C SER A 393 2.02 -11.62 -5.07
N PHE A 394 0.72 -11.56 -4.78
CA PHE A 394 0.04 -12.50 -3.90
C PHE A 394 0.12 -13.97 -4.40
N LEU A 395 0.10 -14.21 -5.71
CA LEU A 395 0.20 -15.57 -6.26
C LEU A 395 1.57 -16.20 -5.95
N ILE A 396 2.64 -15.42 -6.11
CA ILE A 396 4.00 -15.85 -5.77
C ILE A 396 4.10 -16.20 -4.29
N ARG A 397 3.54 -15.34 -3.43
CA ARG A 397 3.52 -15.56 -1.98
C ARG A 397 2.87 -16.89 -1.63
N GLN A 398 1.69 -17.18 -2.19
CA GLN A 398 0.96 -18.41 -1.92
C GLN A 398 1.76 -19.65 -2.31
N ASP A 399 2.43 -19.63 -3.46
CA ASP A 399 3.20 -20.79 -3.90
C ASP A 399 4.46 -20.98 -3.07
N ILE A 400 5.15 -19.90 -2.68
CA ILE A 400 6.28 -19.96 -1.75
C ILE A 400 5.86 -20.50 -0.38
N GLU A 401 4.72 -20.06 0.16
CA GLU A 401 4.20 -20.55 1.45
C GLU A 401 3.82 -22.05 1.38
N LYS A 402 3.23 -22.51 0.27
CA LYS A 402 2.94 -23.94 0.05
C LYS A 402 4.22 -24.77 -0.01
N SER A 403 5.21 -24.31 -0.78
CA SER A 403 6.50 -25.00 -0.90
C SER A 403 7.27 -24.98 0.42
N GLY A 404 7.13 -23.96 1.26
CA GLY A 404 7.70 -23.97 2.61
C GLY A 404 7.03 -25.02 3.51
N ALA A 405 5.69 -25.01 3.57
CA ALA A 405 4.93 -25.90 4.43
C ALA A 405 5.08 -27.39 4.10
N SER A 406 5.33 -27.75 2.83
CA SER A 406 5.54 -29.15 2.44
C SER A 406 6.84 -29.76 2.98
N HIS A 407 7.77 -28.94 3.47
CA HIS A 407 9.06 -29.41 3.99
C HIS A 407 9.13 -29.42 5.54
N ASP A 408 8.09 -28.93 6.23
CA ASP A 408 7.99 -28.91 7.71
C ASP A 408 7.43 -30.22 8.32
N HIS A 409 7.21 -31.27 7.50
CA HIS A 409 6.57 -32.53 7.91
C HIS A 409 7.54 -33.71 8.10
#